data_AF-A0A2V6TVR0-F1
#
_entry.id   AF-A0A2V6TVR0-F1
#
_cell.length_a   1.000
_cell.length_b   1.000
_cell.length_c   1.000
_cell.angle_alpha   90.00
_cell.angle_beta   90.00
_cell.angle_gamma   90.00
#
_symmetry.space_group_name_H-M   'P 1'
#
loop_
_entity.id
_entity.type
_entity.pdbx_description
1 polymer ?
#
loop_
_entity_poly.entity_id
_entity_poly.type
_entity_poly.pdbx_seq_one_letter_code
_entity_poly.pdbx_strand_id
1 'polypeptide(L)'
;MVTRVLSITTAVVSLAVSAAVASGLTDQLQTSRMTVVQVDRSVGKFLCAEHRRWTAVSMADLKAVSSGDIVKVERRDGQPSRITVLRHAADEIGSPER
;
A
#
# COMPACT_ATOMS: atom_id res chain seq x y z
N MET A 1 23.03 -7.62 66.39
CA MET A 1 22.80 -6.46 65.50
C MET A 1 23.55 -6.70 64.20
N VAL A 2 22.88 -7.26 63.17
CA VAL A 2 23.36 -7.26 61.77
C VAL A 2 22.13 -7.24 60.88
N THR A 3 21.86 -6.07 60.29
CA THR A 3 20.72 -5.78 59.42
C THR A 3 21.03 -6.29 58.01
N ARG A 4 20.27 -7.26 57.49
CA ARG A 4 20.39 -7.69 56.08
C ARG A 4 19.47 -6.84 55.21
N VAL A 5 20.09 -5.98 54.40
CA VAL A 5 19.45 -5.10 53.44
C VAL A 5 18.94 -5.94 52.25
N LEU A 6 17.62 -5.95 52.03
CA LEU A 6 17.03 -6.47 50.80
C LEU A 6 17.22 -5.43 49.68
N SER A 7 18.04 -5.77 48.68
CA SER A 7 18.17 -4.95 47.47
C SER A 7 17.00 -5.26 46.53
N ILE A 8 16.16 -4.26 46.28
CA ILE A 8 15.06 -4.30 45.33
C ILE A 8 15.66 -4.04 43.94
N THR A 9 15.74 -5.06 43.09
CA THR A 9 16.11 -4.92 41.69
C THR A 9 14.92 -4.40 40.89
N THR A 10 14.98 -3.13 40.49
CA THR A 10 14.03 -2.52 39.56
C THR A 10 14.31 -3.02 38.15
N ALA A 11 13.40 -3.84 37.60
CA ALA A 11 13.45 -4.23 36.20
C ALA A 11 13.00 -3.04 35.33
N VAL A 12 13.93 -2.47 34.57
CA VAL A 12 13.62 -1.48 33.54
C VAL A 12 13.06 -2.23 32.33
N VAL A 13 11.74 -2.18 32.13
CA VAL A 13 11.10 -2.69 30.90
C VAL A 13 11.42 -1.71 29.77
N SER A 14 12.29 -2.12 28.85
CA SER A 14 12.71 -1.31 27.72
C SER A 14 11.55 -1.09 26.72
N LEU A 15 11.19 0.18 26.50
CA LEU A 15 10.22 0.64 25.52
C LEU A 15 10.82 0.59 24.09
N ALA A 16 10.96 -0.59 23.51
CA ALA A 16 11.47 -0.77 22.14
C ALA A 16 10.37 -1.11 21.10
N VAL A 17 9.13 -0.70 21.34
CA VAL A 17 7.95 -1.12 20.53
C VAL A 17 7.49 -0.05 19.53
N SER A 18 8.27 1.00 19.25
CA SER A 18 7.78 2.10 18.37
C SER A 18 8.27 2.01 16.91
N ALA A 19 9.43 1.40 16.64
CA ALA A 19 9.97 1.36 15.27
C ALA A 19 9.29 0.32 14.38
N ALA A 20 8.94 -0.86 14.92
CA ALA A 20 8.34 -1.94 14.14
C ALA A 20 6.91 -1.61 13.65
N VAL A 21 6.13 -0.85 14.42
CA VAL A 21 4.77 -0.44 14.04
C VAL A 21 4.74 0.59 12.91
N ALA A 22 5.73 1.49 12.86
CA ALA A 22 5.81 2.51 11.82
C ALA A 22 6.20 1.92 10.45
N SER A 23 7.11 0.94 10.45
CA SER A 23 7.46 0.20 9.24
C SER A 23 6.29 -0.62 8.70
N GLY A 24 5.55 -1.32 9.56
CA GLY A 24 4.37 -2.09 9.15
C GLY A 24 3.25 -1.23 8.55
N LEU A 25 3.02 -0.03 9.10
CA LEU A 25 2.00 0.89 8.57
C LEU A 25 2.43 1.52 7.25
N THR A 26 3.70 1.92 7.13
CA THR A 26 4.24 2.48 5.86
C THR A 26 4.23 1.43 4.76
N ASP A 27 4.63 0.20 5.08
CA ASP A 27 4.61 -0.92 4.15
C ASP A 27 3.18 -1.28 3.73
N GLN A 28 2.21 -1.24 4.64
CA GLN A 28 0.80 -1.43 4.31
C GLN A 28 0.23 -0.31 3.42
N LEU A 29 0.63 0.95 3.67
CA LEU A 29 0.23 2.10 2.86
C LEU A 29 0.86 2.07 1.46
N GLN A 30 2.11 1.60 1.35
CA GLN A 30 2.79 1.43 0.07
C GLN A 30 2.30 0.21 -0.70
N THR A 31 2.04 -0.91 -0.03
CA THR A 31 1.48 -2.14 -0.62
C THR A 31 0.12 -1.89 -1.27
N SER A 32 -0.59 -0.85 -0.84
CA SER A 32 -1.87 -0.48 -1.42
C SER A 32 -1.77 0.32 -2.73
N ARG A 33 -0.59 0.84 -3.10
CA ARG A 33 -0.40 1.64 -4.32
C ARG A 33 0.24 0.80 -5.40
N MET A 34 -0.33 0.86 -6.60
CA MET A 34 0.09 0.04 -7.72
C MET A 34 0.24 0.91 -8.97
N THR A 35 1.33 0.74 -9.70
CA THR A 35 1.58 1.45 -10.95
C THR A 35 1.08 0.60 -12.11
N VAL A 36 0.16 1.16 -12.90
CA VAL A 36 -0.42 0.49 -14.05
C VAL A 36 0.59 0.44 -15.20
N VAL A 37 0.94 -0.75 -15.66
CA VAL A 37 1.85 -0.94 -16.81
C VAL A 37 1.05 -1.03 -18.09
N GLN A 38 0.00 -1.85 -18.09
CA GLN A 38 -0.81 -2.11 -19.27
C GLN A 38 -2.27 -2.35 -18.88
N VAL A 39 -3.19 -1.94 -19.76
CA VAL A 39 -4.62 -2.15 -19.60
C VAL A 39 -5.15 -2.96 -20.78
N ASP A 40 -5.90 -4.01 -20.48
CA ASP A 40 -6.66 -4.79 -21.46
C ASP A 40 -8.16 -4.62 -21.20
N ARG A 41 -8.76 -3.73 -22.00
CA ARG A 41 -10.19 -3.42 -21.92
C ARG A 41 -11.06 -4.48 -22.59
N SER A 42 -10.50 -5.43 -23.35
CA SER A 42 -11.32 -6.50 -23.95
C SER A 42 -11.66 -7.58 -22.92
N VAL A 43 -10.76 -7.81 -21.96
CA VAL A 43 -10.89 -8.88 -20.95
C VAL A 43 -11.14 -8.35 -19.53
N GLY A 44 -11.18 -7.02 -19.35
CA GLY A 44 -11.44 -6.42 -18.03
C GLY A 44 -10.28 -6.59 -17.05
N LYS A 45 -9.04 -6.46 -17.53
CA LYS A 45 -7.83 -6.68 -16.71
C LYS A 45 -6.80 -5.57 -16.90
N PHE A 46 -5.94 -5.42 -15.91
CA PHE A 46 -4.74 -4.59 -16.02
C PHE A 46 -3.53 -5.26 -15.37
N LEU A 47 -2.34 -4.87 -15.81
CA LEU A 47 -1.05 -5.34 -15.32
C LEU A 47 -0.41 -4.27 -14.44
N CYS A 48 0.10 -4.67 -13.27
CA CYS A 48 0.79 -3.78 -12.35
C CYS A 48 2.30 -4.05 -12.33
N ALA A 49 3.09 -3.01 -12.06
CA ALA A 49 4.55 -3.12 -11.97
C ALA A 49 5.00 -3.91 -10.72
N GLU A 50 4.33 -3.69 -9.60
CA GLU A 50 4.72 -4.18 -8.26
C GLU A 50 4.54 -5.70 -8.15
N HIS A 51 3.42 -6.23 -8.65
CA HIS A 51 3.12 -7.66 -8.57
C HIS A 51 3.35 -8.41 -9.88
N ARG A 52 3.64 -7.70 -10.98
CA ARG A 52 3.82 -8.26 -12.33
C ARG A 52 2.73 -9.27 -12.73
N ARG A 53 1.50 -9.01 -12.28
CA ARG A 53 0.35 -9.90 -12.43
C ARG A 53 -0.85 -9.16 -13.00
N TRP A 54 -1.56 -9.83 -13.89
CA TRP A 54 -2.86 -9.39 -14.39
C TRP A 54 -3.93 -9.48 -13.30
N THR A 55 -4.58 -8.36 -13.01
CA THR A 55 -5.65 -8.23 -12.03
C THR A 55 -6.98 -7.96 -12.74
N ALA A 56 -8.00 -8.75 -12.42
CA ALA A 56 -9.35 -8.61 -12.97
C ALA A 56 -10.15 -7.60 -12.15
N VAL A 57 -10.78 -6.67 -12.86
CA VAL A 57 -11.52 -5.54 -12.28
C VAL A 57 -12.77 -5.25 -13.09
N SER A 58 -13.62 -4.36 -12.61
CA SER A 58 -14.79 -3.98 -13.38
C SER A 58 -14.40 -3.21 -14.65
N MET A 59 -15.14 -3.45 -15.73
CA MET A 59 -14.95 -2.73 -17.00
C MET A 59 -15.23 -1.23 -16.88
N ALA A 60 -16.11 -0.85 -15.94
CA ALA A 60 -16.39 0.55 -15.65
C ALA A 60 -15.16 1.24 -15.06
N ASP A 61 -14.48 0.60 -14.12
CA ASP A 61 -13.28 1.16 -13.49
C ASP A 61 -12.13 1.30 -14.48
N LEU A 62 -11.95 0.35 -15.42
CA LEU A 62 -10.89 0.44 -16.44
C LEU A 62 -11.06 1.57 -17.46
N LYS A 63 -12.25 2.16 -17.58
CA LYS A 63 -12.45 3.32 -18.46
C LYS A 63 -11.69 4.55 -17.96
N ALA A 64 -11.50 4.66 -16.64
CA ALA A 64 -10.82 5.78 -16.01
C ALA A 64 -9.32 5.54 -15.78
N VAL A 65 -8.81 4.34 -16.12
CA VAL A 65 -7.43 3.93 -15.85
C VAL A 65 -6.61 3.94 -17.14
N SER A 66 -5.42 4.53 -17.06
CA SER A 66 -4.40 4.55 -18.11
C SER A 66 -3.08 3.95 -17.63
N SER A 67 -2.23 3.55 -18.58
CA SER A 67 -0.85 3.17 -18.27
C SER A 67 -0.09 4.34 -17.64
N GLY A 68 0.73 4.04 -16.64
CA GLY A 68 1.45 5.00 -15.80
C GLY A 68 0.66 5.46 -14.57
N ASP A 69 -0.65 5.28 -14.52
CA ASP A 69 -1.46 5.71 -13.37
C ASP A 69 -1.07 4.95 -12.11
N ILE A 70 -1.14 5.65 -10.97
CA ILE A 70 -1.01 5.04 -9.65
C ILE A 70 -2.40 4.77 -9.12
N VAL A 71 -2.70 3.51 -8.83
CA VAL A 71 -4.02 3.06 -8.42
C VAL A 71 -3.98 2.31 -7.10
N LYS A 72 -5.11 2.28 -6.40
CA LYS A 72 -5.38 1.37 -5.29
C LYS A 72 -6.40 0.34 -5.73
N VAL A 73 -6.13 -0.93 -5.43
CA VAL A 73 -7.05 -2.04 -5.70
C VAL A 73 -7.64 -2.54 -4.40
N GLU A 74 -8.97 -2.51 -4.32
CA GLU A 74 -9.72 -3.09 -3.21
C GLU A 74 -10.29 -4.43 -3.67
N ARG A 75 -9.73 -5.51 -3.11
CA ARG A 75 -10.22 -6.87 -3.38
C ARG A 75 -11.54 -7.07 -2.65
N ARG A 76 -12.51 -7.65 -3.34
CA ARG A 76 -13.81 -7.98 -2.78
C ARG A 76 -14.08 -9.45 -3.06
N ASP A 77 -14.32 -10.23 -2.02
CA ASP A 77 -14.51 -11.67 -2.18
C ASP A 77 -15.72 -11.97 -3.06
N GLY A 78 -15.52 -12.84 -4.05
CA GLY A 78 -16.56 -13.23 -5.01
C GLY A 78 -16.93 -12.18 -6.05
N GLN A 79 -16.26 -11.03 -6.10
CA GLN A 79 -16.49 -9.98 -7.11
C GLN A 79 -15.18 -9.50 -7.76
N PRO A 80 -15.25 -8.92 -8.97
CA PRO A 80 -14.10 -8.22 -9.54
C PRO A 80 -13.60 -7.14 -8.57
N SER A 81 -12.28 -6.97 -8.48
CA SER A 81 -11.71 -5.97 -7.58
C SER A 81 -12.07 -4.56 -8.06
N ARG A 82 -12.24 -3.63 -7.13
CA ARG A 82 -12.52 -2.22 -7.43
C ARG A 82 -11.21 -1.45 -7.55
N ILE A 83 -11.13 -0.56 -8.53
CA ILE A 83 -9.98 0.35 -8.68
C ILE A 83 -10.37 1.75 -8.22
N THR A 84 -9.49 2.37 -7.45
CA THR A 84 -9.49 3.81 -7.17
C THR A 84 -8.21 4.40 -7.75
N VAL A 85 -8.32 5.34 -8.69
CA VAL A 85 -7.13 6.05 -9.20
C VAL A 85 -6.69 7.06 -8.14
N LEU A 86 -5.42 6.99 -7.75
CA LEU A 86 -4.83 7.90 -6.77
C LEU A 86 -4.09 9.05 -7.44
N ARG A 87 -3.50 8.80 -8.62
CA ARG A 87 -2.79 9.80 -9.43
C ARG A 87 -2.81 9.39 -10.88
N HIS A 88 -3.12 10.33 -11.78
CA HIS A 88 -2.98 10.09 -13.21
C HIS A 88 -1.57 10.43 -13.67
N ALA A 89 -1.01 9.61 -14.56
CA ALA A 89 0.27 9.92 -15.19
C ALA A 89 0.21 11.22 -16.00
N ALA A 90 -0.95 11.52 -16.59
CA ALA A 90 -1.18 12.76 -17.32
C ALA A 90 -0.98 14.03 -16.45
N ASP A 91 -1.31 13.94 -15.16
CA ASP A 91 -1.16 15.05 -14.22
C ASP A 91 0.33 15.34 -13.91
N GLU A 92 1.23 14.36 -14.10
CA GLU A 92 2.67 14.54 -13.87
C GLU A 92 3.37 15.21 -15.07
N ILE A 93 2.97 14.87 -16.30
CA ILE A 93 3.56 15.48 -17.51
C ILE A 93 3.14 16.96 -17.65
N GLY A 94 1.94 17.30 -17.17
CA GLY A 94 1.38 18.65 -17.27
C GLY A 94 1.70 19.60 -16.11
N SER A 95 2.38 19.13 -15.06
CA SER A 95 2.74 19.97 -13.91
C SER A 95 4.18 20.46 -14.07
N PRO A 96 4.40 21.69 -14.57
CA PRO A 96 5.73 22.28 -14.47
C PRO A 96 6.08 22.38 -12.98
N GLU A 97 7.24 21.85 -12.62
CA GLU A 97 7.87 22.18 -11.34
C GLU A 97 7.96 23.71 -11.24
N ARG A 98 7.18 24.30 -10.32
CA ARG A 98 7.13 25.74 -10.10
C ARG A 98 7.93 26.10 -8.87
#